data_AF-A0A382W887-F1
#
_entry.id   AF-A0A382W887-F1
#
_cell.length_a   1.000
_cell.length_b   1.000
_cell.length_c   1.000
_cell.angle_alpha   90.00
_cell.angle_beta   90.00
_cell.angle_gamma   90.00
#
_symmetry.space_group_name_H-M   'P 1'
#
loop_
_entity.id
_entity.type
_entity.pdbx_description
1 polymer ?
#
loop_
_entity_poly.entity_id
_entity_poly.type
_entity_poly.pdbx_seq_one_letter_code
_entity_poly.pdbx_strand_id
1 'polypeptide(L)'
;MKDKQVEPKNTKPDEVGGVRMDGHILIRDVTDKNKPVELVNKRNAIHFGNMAKHLAQSIAGKANYDIHYMGFGNGGSNVNNLGKITYKAANVSEAPDEGTPTSNLYGLKYFKVVDNLASSNSTPTKNKIEILSCTTSYTDIKVTCTLDFGEPSTQSSFD
;
A
#
# COMPACT_ATOMS: atom_id res chain seq x y z
N MET A 1 -59.56 -6.97 -19.03
CA MET A 1 -58.26 -6.30 -18.74
C MET A 1 -57.19 -7.04 -19.51
N LYS A 2 -56.42 -6.36 -20.37
CA LYS A 2 -55.31 -6.98 -21.10
C LYS A 2 -54.02 -6.64 -20.37
N ASP A 3 -53.35 -7.65 -19.85
CA ASP A 3 -52.05 -7.52 -19.19
C ASP A 3 -51.01 -7.01 -20.18
N LYS A 4 -50.43 -5.84 -19.89
CA LYS A 4 -49.26 -5.33 -20.61
C LYS A 4 -48.04 -6.10 -20.13
N GLN A 5 -47.54 -7.02 -20.96
CA GLN A 5 -46.21 -7.59 -20.76
C GLN A 5 -45.19 -6.45 -20.86
N VAL A 6 -44.42 -6.25 -19.78
CA VAL A 6 -43.27 -5.35 -19.76
C VAL A 6 -42.09 -6.14 -20.29
N GLU A 7 -41.64 -5.83 -21.50
CA GLU A 7 -40.41 -6.38 -22.05
C GLU A 7 -39.21 -5.98 -21.16
N PRO A 8 -38.29 -6.91 -20.85
CA PRO A 8 -37.11 -6.58 -20.07
C PRO A 8 -36.25 -5.60 -20.87
N LYS A 9 -36.08 -4.38 -20.33
CA LYS A 9 -35.13 -3.41 -20.88
C LYS A 9 -33.73 -4.02 -20.85
N ASN A 10 -33.19 -4.32 -22.03
CA ASN A 10 -31.82 -4.76 -22.20
C ASN A 10 -30.87 -3.56 -22.01
N THR A 11 -30.69 -3.14 -20.76
CA THR A 11 -29.66 -2.14 -20.41
C THR A 11 -28.31 -2.80 -20.56
N LYS A 12 -27.49 -2.31 -21.49
CA LYS A 12 -26.09 -2.70 -21.61
C LYS A 12 -25.44 -2.58 -20.22
N PRO A 13 -24.60 -3.54 -19.79
CA PRO A 13 -23.81 -3.38 -18.59
C PRO A 13 -23.09 -2.03 -18.63
N ASP A 14 -23.00 -1.36 -17.49
CA ASP A 14 -22.21 -0.14 -17.39
C ASP A 14 -20.75 -0.49 -17.67
N GLU A 15 -20.28 -0.19 -18.89
CA GLU A 15 -18.92 -0.51 -19.34
C GLU A 15 -17.86 0.36 -18.65
N VAL A 16 -18.27 1.32 -17.79
CA VAL A 16 -17.38 2.10 -16.91
C VAL A 16 -17.04 1.33 -15.62
N GLY A 17 -16.99 0.00 -15.69
CA GLY A 17 -16.52 -0.88 -14.61
C GLY A 17 -15.00 -0.83 -14.46
N GLY A 18 -14.46 0.30 -13.98
CA GLY A 18 -13.03 0.45 -13.69
C GLY A 18 -12.70 0.26 -12.22
N VAL A 19 -11.61 -0.45 -11.91
CA VAL A 19 -11.03 -0.41 -10.55
C VAL A 19 -10.18 0.85 -10.43
N ARG A 20 -10.65 1.81 -9.62
CA ARG A 20 -9.90 3.02 -9.30
C ARG A 20 -8.93 2.75 -8.17
N MET A 21 -7.64 3.04 -8.39
CA MET A 21 -6.61 2.98 -7.36
C MET A 21 -6.01 4.35 -7.14
N ASP A 22 -5.97 4.78 -5.88
CA ASP A 22 -5.46 6.09 -5.47
C ASP A 22 -4.51 5.91 -4.27
N GLY A 23 -3.35 6.57 -4.34
CA GLY A 23 -2.45 6.66 -3.19
C GLY A 23 -2.77 7.85 -2.30
N HIS A 24 -2.69 7.62 -0.99
CA HIS A 24 -2.82 8.65 0.04
C HIS A 24 -1.85 8.37 1.18
N ILE A 25 -1.32 9.43 1.80
CA ILE A 25 -0.49 9.33 3.00
C ILE A 25 -0.99 10.28 4.07
N LEU A 26 -1.14 9.72 5.27
CA LEU A 26 -1.50 10.42 6.49
C LEU A 26 -0.47 10.09 7.56
N ILE A 27 0.16 11.12 8.13
CA ILE A 27 1.10 10.98 9.26
C ILE A 27 0.52 11.76 10.42
N ARG A 28 0.41 11.11 11.58
CA ARG A 28 -0.06 11.71 12.83
C ARG A 28 0.94 11.47 13.93
N ASP A 29 1.22 12.52 14.70
CA ASP A 29 1.82 12.37 16.02
C ASP A 29 0.72 11.96 17.00
N VAL A 30 0.96 10.86 17.71
CA VAL A 30 0.04 10.28 18.69
C VAL A 30 0.65 10.22 20.10
N THR A 31 1.71 11.01 20.35
CA THR A 31 2.33 11.16 21.67
C THR A 31 1.28 11.49 22.73
N ASP A 32 0.35 12.41 22.42
CA ASP A 32 -0.90 12.56 23.16
C ASP A 32 -2.03 11.80 22.43
N LYS A 33 -2.43 10.66 23.01
CA LYS A 33 -3.49 9.81 22.45
C LYS A 33 -4.85 10.49 22.37
N ASN A 34 -5.12 11.46 23.25
CA ASN A 34 -6.40 12.18 23.27
C ASN A 34 -6.41 13.36 22.29
N LYS A 35 -5.23 13.78 21.82
CA LYS A 35 -5.06 14.92 20.93
C LYS A 35 -4.00 14.62 19.85
N PRO A 36 -4.27 13.68 18.92
CA PRO A 36 -3.36 13.40 17.83
C PRO A 36 -3.19 14.64 16.94
N VAL A 37 -1.97 14.90 16.51
CA VAL A 37 -1.62 16.04 15.65
C VAL A 37 -1.35 15.53 14.24
N GLU A 38 -2.03 16.08 13.24
CA GLU A 38 -1.78 15.75 11.84
C GLU A 38 -0.52 16.47 11.32
N LEU A 39 0.45 15.70 10.83
CA LEU A 39 1.72 16.20 10.30
C LEU A 39 1.74 16.21 8.77
N VAL A 40 1.11 15.21 8.15
CA VAL A 40 1.01 15.08 6.69
C VAL A 40 -0.35 14.50 6.34
N ASN A 41 -1.01 15.05 5.33
CA ASN A 41 -2.25 14.53 4.76
C ASN A 41 -2.33 14.95 3.29
N LYS A 42 -1.94 14.05 2.39
CA LYS A 42 -1.87 14.35 0.96
C LYS A 42 -1.94 13.11 0.09
N ARG A 43 -2.10 13.32 -1.21
CA ARG A 43 -1.96 12.26 -2.22
C ARG A 43 -0.55 11.67 -2.20
N ASN A 44 -0.47 10.35 -2.35
CA ASN A 44 0.78 9.61 -2.45
C ASN A 44 0.90 8.95 -3.83
N ALA A 45 2.13 8.76 -4.30
CA ALA A 45 2.38 8.04 -5.54
C ALA A 45 2.11 6.54 -5.36
N ILE A 46 1.55 5.89 -6.38
CA ILE A 46 1.42 4.44 -6.46
C ILE A 46 1.91 3.97 -7.82
N HIS A 47 2.41 2.75 -7.86
CA HIS A 47 2.84 2.14 -9.11
C HIS A 47 1.66 1.45 -9.80
N PHE A 48 0.93 2.18 -10.65
CA PHE A 48 -0.33 1.71 -11.24
C PHE A 48 -0.18 0.39 -12.01
N GLY A 49 0.86 0.25 -12.83
CA GLY A 49 1.09 -0.98 -13.61
C GLY A 49 1.22 -2.22 -12.72
N ASN A 50 2.09 -2.16 -11.71
CA ASN A 50 2.24 -3.24 -10.74
C ASN A 50 0.95 -3.49 -9.96
N MET A 51 0.26 -2.47 -9.50
CA MET A 51 -1.00 -2.66 -8.78
C MET A 51 -2.06 -3.38 -9.64
N ALA A 52 -2.19 -3.02 -10.91
CA ALA A 52 -3.10 -3.69 -11.84
C ALA A 52 -2.69 -5.15 -12.10
N LYS A 53 -1.39 -5.41 -12.30
CA LYS A 53 -0.84 -6.76 -12.48
C LYS A 53 -1.09 -7.64 -11.24
N HIS A 54 -0.80 -7.13 -10.06
CA HIS A 54 -1.01 -7.84 -8.79
C HIS A 54 -2.50 -8.14 -8.57
N LEU A 55 -3.38 -7.15 -8.77
CA LEU A 55 -4.82 -7.37 -8.64
C LEU A 55 -5.32 -8.50 -9.56
N ALA A 56 -4.96 -8.45 -10.85
CA ALA A 56 -5.39 -9.45 -11.82
C ALA A 56 -4.87 -10.85 -11.47
N GLN A 57 -3.60 -10.97 -11.07
CA GLN A 57 -2.98 -12.23 -10.71
C GLN A 57 -3.55 -12.80 -9.40
N SER A 58 -3.78 -11.97 -8.38
CA SER A 58 -4.40 -12.38 -7.12
C SER A 58 -5.82 -12.91 -7.33
N ILE A 59 -6.66 -12.22 -8.10
CA ILE A 59 -8.04 -12.67 -8.38
C ILE A 59 -8.04 -13.95 -9.25
N ALA A 60 -7.04 -14.12 -10.11
CA ALA A 60 -6.84 -15.36 -10.87
C ALA A 60 -6.26 -16.53 -10.04
N GLY A 61 -6.08 -16.36 -8.72
CA GLY A 61 -5.58 -17.39 -7.82
C GLY A 61 -4.10 -17.72 -8.00
N LYS A 62 -3.31 -16.78 -8.53
CA LYS A 62 -1.87 -16.97 -8.75
C LYS A 62 -1.11 -16.71 -7.44
N ALA A 63 -0.19 -17.62 -7.12
CA ALA A 63 0.64 -17.51 -5.92
C ALA A 63 1.62 -16.32 -6.01
N ASN A 64 1.99 -15.77 -4.85
CA ASN A 64 2.99 -14.70 -4.69
C ASN A 64 2.59 -13.33 -5.29
N TYR A 65 1.29 -13.02 -5.34
CA TYR A 65 0.79 -11.71 -5.75
C TYR A 65 0.05 -10.96 -4.64
N ASP A 66 -0.01 -11.56 -3.45
CA ASP A 66 -0.54 -11.04 -2.21
C ASP A 66 0.43 -10.10 -1.47
N ILE A 67 -0.08 -9.41 -0.45
CA ILE A 67 0.71 -8.52 0.39
C ILE A 67 1.57 -9.38 1.31
N HIS A 68 2.90 -9.27 1.18
CA HIS A 68 3.82 -10.09 1.99
C HIS A 68 4.59 -9.29 3.05
N TYR A 69 5.15 -8.13 2.66
CA TYR A 69 6.01 -7.34 3.54
C TYR A 69 5.83 -5.83 3.31
N MET A 70 6.26 -5.04 4.31
CA MET A 70 6.42 -3.59 4.20
C MET A 70 7.92 -3.25 4.20
N GLY A 71 8.37 -2.56 3.16
CA GLY A 71 9.77 -2.14 3.00
C GLY A 71 10.00 -0.68 3.42
N PHE A 72 11.19 -0.40 3.93
CA PHE A 72 11.64 0.91 4.39
C PHE A 72 13.02 1.24 3.80
N GLY A 73 13.14 2.42 3.21
CA GLY A 73 14.37 2.89 2.57
C GLY A 73 14.68 4.34 2.90
N ASN A 74 15.93 4.74 2.69
CA ASN A 74 16.43 6.08 3.04
C ASN A 74 17.01 6.86 1.86
N GLY A 75 16.93 6.33 0.63
CA GLY A 75 17.55 6.92 -0.56
C GLY A 75 16.66 7.89 -1.33
N GLY A 76 15.44 8.16 -0.85
CA GLY A 76 14.47 9.04 -1.51
C GLY A 76 14.80 10.53 -1.38
N SER A 77 15.68 10.88 -0.44
CA SER A 77 16.19 12.24 -0.26
C SER A 77 17.70 12.23 -0.06
N ASN A 78 18.37 13.33 -0.37
CA ASN A 78 19.79 13.54 -0.07
C ASN A 78 20.01 14.97 0.43
N VAL A 79 20.92 15.13 1.40
CA VAL A 79 21.38 16.42 1.89
C VAL A 79 22.79 16.64 1.35
N ASN A 80 23.01 17.77 0.68
CA ASN A 80 24.34 18.11 0.17
C ASN A 80 25.22 18.80 1.24
N ASN A 81 26.50 19.05 0.94
CA ASN A 81 27.44 19.71 1.86
C ASN A 81 27.03 21.14 2.29
N LEU A 82 26.03 21.74 1.63
CA LEU A 82 25.48 23.06 1.98
C LEU A 82 24.17 22.95 2.79
N GLY A 83 23.78 21.74 3.21
CA GLY A 83 22.54 21.49 3.94
C GLY A 83 21.27 21.53 3.08
N LYS A 84 21.37 21.65 1.76
CA LYS A 84 20.20 21.62 0.87
C LYS A 84 19.69 20.20 0.69
N ILE A 85 18.39 20.02 0.94
CA ILE A 85 17.70 18.75 0.74
C ILE A 85 17.19 18.65 -0.71
N THR A 86 17.49 17.53 -1.37
CA THR A 86 16.96 17.18 -2.69
C THR A 86 16.11 15.92 -2.57
N TYR A 87 14.91 15.95 -3.15
CA TYR A 87 13.95 14.85 -3.16
C TYR A 87 13.91 14.19 -4.53
N LYS A 88 13.91 12.86 -4.57
CA LYS A 88 13.71 12.09 -5.79
C LYS A 88 12.23 11.84 -6.04
N ALA A 89 11.82 11.84 -7.30
CA ALA A 89 10.50 11.36 -7.69
C ALA A 89 10.38 9.86 -7.37
N ALA A 90 9.20 9.41 -6.93
CA ALA A 90 8.95 8.00 -6.66
C ALA A 90 9.18 7.14 -7.91
N ASN A 91 9.70 5.93 -7.74
CA ASN A 91 9.88 4.96 -8.82
C ASN A 91 8.53 4.33 -9.18
N VAL A 92 7.73 5.05 -9.96
CA VAL A 92 6.40 4.62 -10.40
C VAL A 92 6.24 4.77 -11.90
N SER A 93 5.47 3.88 -12.52
CA SER A 93 5.12 3.96 -13.94
C SER A 93 3.73 3.36 -14.22
N GLU A 94 3.23 3.63 -15.42
CA GLU A 94 1.94 3.08 -15.90
C GLU A 94 2.06 1.62 -16.33
N ALA A 95 3.18 1.24 -16.97
CA ALA A 95 3.43 -0.13 -17.37
C ALA A 95 3.89 -0.98 -16.17
N PRO A 96 3.48 -2.26 -16.03
CA PRO A 96 4.01 -3.11 -14.98
C PRO A 96 5.51 -3.38 -15.18
N ASP A 97 6.21 -3.66 -14.08
CA ASP A 97 7.56 -4.21 -14.15
C ASP A 97 7.54 -5.59 -14.81
N GLU A 98 8.39 -5.76 -15.82
CA GLU A 98 8.64 -7.03 -16.51
C GLU A 98 10.12 -7.41 -16.34
N GLY A 99 10.38 -8.59 -15.75
CA GLY A 99 11.74 -9.01 -15.41
C GLY A 99 12.30 -8.29 -14.18
N THR A 100 13.36 -7.49 -14.35
CA THR A 100 14.02 -6.80 -13.23
C THR A 100 13.18 -5.63 -12.73
N PRO A 101 12.79 -5.58 -11.45
CA PRO A 101 11.92 -4.52 -10.94
C PRO A 101 12.59 -3.14 -11.00
N THR A 102 11.90 -2.17 -11.58
CA THR A 102 12.32 -0.76 -11.61
C THR A 102 11.63 0.07 -10.51
N SER A 103 10.54 -0.44 -9.95
CA SER A 103 9.73 0.16 -8.88
C SER A 103 10.31 0.07 -7.46
N ASN A 104 11.57 -0.37 -7.32
CA ASN A 104 12.20 -0.57 -6.01
C ASN A 104 12.31 0.72 -5.20
N LEU A 105 12.28 0.61 -3.87
CA LEU A 105 12.61 1.72 -2.98
C LEU A 105 14.04 2.19 -3.22
N TYR A 106 14.25 3.51 -3.27
CA TYR A 106 15.60 4.06 -3.24
C TYR A 106 16.27 3.68 -1.92
N GLY A 107 17.31 2.84 -2.02
CA GLY A 107 18.08 2.40 -0.86
C GLY A 107 17.19 1.68 0.17
N LEU A 108 16.55 0.58 -0.21
CA LEU A 108 15.90 -0.34 0.75
C LEU A 108 16.90 -0.70 1.85
N LYS A 109 16.53 -0.46 3.11
CA LYS A 109 17.37 -0.74 4.29
C LYS A 109 16.78 -1.78 5.21
N TYR A 110 15.46 -1.81 5.28
CA TYR A 110 14.77 -2.67 6.21
C TYR A 110 13.43 -3.11 5.64
N PHE A 111 12.96 -4.26 6.07
CA PHE A 111 11.61 -4.71 5.76
C PHE A 111 11.06 -5.52 6.94
N LYS A 112 9.73 -5.55 7.03
CA LYS A 112 9.02 -6.44 7.95
C LYS A 112 8.03 -7.28 7.17
N VAL A 113 8.06 -8.59 7.39
CA VAL A 113 7.00 -9.48 6.92
C VAL A 113 5.73 -9.14 7.71
N VAL A 114 4.64 -8.85 6.99
CA VAL A 114 3.33 -8.49 7.55
C VAL A 114 2.28 -9.55 7.28
N ASP A 115 2.53 -10.47 6.36
CA ASP A 115 1.71 -11.66 6.20
C ASP A 115 1.77 -12.51 7.47
N ASN A 116 0.65 -12.59 8.19
CA ASN A 116 0.53 -13.34 9.44
C ASN A 116 0.34 -14.85 9.24
N LEU A 117 0.26 -15.32 7.99
CA LEU A 117 0.30 -16.75 7.64
C LEU A 117 1.71 -17.21 7.24
N ALA A 118 2.60 -16.28 6.89
CA ALA A 118 3.97 -16.60 6.53
C ALA A 118 4.79 -17.07 7.74
N SER A 119 5.51 -18.19 7.59
CA SER A 119 6.44 -18.69 8.61
C SER A 119 7.63 -17.75 8.87
N SER A 120 7.92 -16.85 7.94
CA SER A 120 8.93 -15.79 8.06
C SER A 120 8.48 -14.61 8.94
N ASN A 121 7.22 -14.54 9.34
CA ASN A 121 6.73 -13.51 10.25
C ASN A 121 6.95 -13.93 11.71
N SER A 122 8.03 -13.40 12.31
CA SER A 122 8.40 -13.68 13.69
C SER A 122 7.56 -12.93 14.74
N THR A 123 6.75 -11.93 14.33
CA THR A 123 5.99 -11.06 15.24
C THR A 123 4.56 -10.79 14.74
N PRO A 124 3.74 -11.84 14.53
CA PRO A 124 2.42 -11.73 13.89
C PRO A 124 1.38 -10.98 14.72
N THR A 125 1.65 -10.68 15.99
CA THR A 125 0.78 -9.82 16.82
C THR A 125 0.99 -8.33 16.53
N LYS A 126 2.21 -7.94 16.11
CA LYS A 126 2.61 -6.56 15.82
C LYS A 126 2.65 -6.24 14.32
N ASN A 127 2.83 -7.26 13.49
CA ASN A 127 2.93 -7.15 12.03
C ASN A 127 1.97 -8.14 11.40
N LYS A 128 0.84 -7.65 10.88
CA LYS A 128 -0.26 -8.51 10.45
C LYS A 128 -1.12 -7.88 9.38
N ILE A 129 -1.84 -8.74 8.65
CA ILE A 129 -2.90 -8.37 7.74
C ILE A 129 -4.23 -8.78 8.38
N GLU A 130 -5.18 -7.86 8.40
CA GLU A 130 -6.53 -8.09 8.93
C GLU A 130 -7.54 -7.70 7.87
N ILE A 131 -8.51 -8.58 7.62
CA ILE A 131 -9.69 -8.26 6.81
C ILE A 131 -10.73 -7.65 7.75
N LEU A 132 -11.05 -6.38 7.53
CA LEU A 132 -12.09 -5.69 8.26
C LEU A 132 -13.37 -5.76 7.44
N SER A 133 -14.19 -6.77 7.74
CA SER A 133 -15.53 -6.87 7.18
C SER A 133 -16.43 -5.82 7.82
N CYS A 134 -16.99 -4.92 7.02
CA CYS A 134 -18.01 -4.00 7.48
C CYS A 134 -19.40 -4.56 7.16
N THR A 135 -20.43 -4.08 7.86
CA THR A 135 -21.85 -4.38 7.56
C THR A 135 -22.37 -3.67 6.31
N THR A 136 -21.51 -2.90 5.65
CA THR A 136 -21.77 -2.12 4.44
C THR A 136 -21.22 -2.82 3.19
N SER A 137 -21.25 -2.14 2.04
CA SER A 137 -20.78 -2.61 0.74
C SER A 137 -19.26 -2.60 0.54
N TYR A 138 -18.46 -2.47 1.59
CA TYR A 138 -16.99 -2.44 1.51
C TYR A 138 -16.32 -3.40 2.49
N THR A 139 -15.19 -3.95 2.05
CA THR A 139 -14.29 -4.78 2.84
C THR A 139 -12.92 -4.15 2.78
N ASP A 140 -12.32 -3.87 3.93
CA ASP A 140 -11.01 -3.23 4.01
C ASP A 140 -9.93 -4.24 4.37
N ILE A 141 -8.73 -4.03 3.82
CA ILE A 141 -7.52 -4.71 4.26
C ILE A 141 -6.75 -3.74 5.14
N LYS A 142 -6.58 -4.09 6.41
CA LYS A 142 -5.72 -3.35 7.33
C LYS A 142 -4.39 -4.08 7.47
N VAL A 143 -3.33 -3.45 7.01
CA VAL A 143 -1.96 -3.91 7.21
C VAL A 143 -1.35 -3.12 8.36
N THR A 144 -0.92 -3.81 9.40
CA THR A 144 -0.21 -3.20 10.53
C THR A 144 1.26 -3.59 10.45
N CYS A 145 2.14 -2.61 10.59
CA CYS A 145 3.58 -2.82 10.72
C CYS A 145 4.10 -1.91 11.84
N THR A 146 4.77 -2.48 12.83
CA THR A 146 5.30 -1.74 13.99
C THR A 146 6.82 -1.67 13.88
N LEU A 147 7.40 -0.47 13.90
CA LEU A 147 8.83 -0.27 14.09
C LEU A 147 9.07 0.00 15.57
N ASP A 148 9.74 -0.92 16.27
CA ASP A 148 10.05 -0.76 17.69
C ASP A 148 11.24 0.19 17.90
N PHE A 149 11.40 0.71 19.12
CA PHE A 149 12.56 1.53 19.46
C PHE A 149 13.86 0.75 19.25
N GLY A 150 14.80 1.31 18.50
CA GLY A 150 16.06 0.65 18.13
C GLY A 150 15.96 -0.29 16.93
N GLU A 151 14.89 -0.21 16.15
CA GLU A 151 14.70 -1.03 14.95
C GLU A 151 14.71 -0.19 13.66
N PRO A 152 15.51 -0.56 12.64
CA PRO A 152 16.45 -1.69 12.60
C PRO A 152 17.66 -1.49 13.52
N SER A 153 18.15 -2.59 14.12
CA SER A 153 19.28 -2.58 15.08
C SER A 153 20.61 -2.09 14.50
N THR A 154 20.70 -1.96 13.18
CA THR A 154 21.86 -1.49 12.44
C THR A 154 21.83 0.01 12.12
N GLN A 155 20.78 0.73 12.55
CA GLN A 155 20.71 2.18 12.33
C GLN A 155 21.60 2.92 13.33
N SER A 156 22.63 3.60 12.82
CA SER A 156 23.41 4.55 13.61
C SER A 156 22.50 5.70 14.06
N SER A 157 22.46 5.97 15.37
CA SER A 157 21.86 7.20 15.90
C SER A 157 22.73 8.36 15.45
N PHE A 158 22.28 9.13 14.47
CA PHE A 158 22.82 10.45 14.20
C PHE A 158 22.05 11.43 15.09
N ASP A 159 22.74 11.97 16.10
CA ASP A 159 22.38 13.20 16.80
C ASP A 159 22.96 14.38 16.00
#